data_AF-A0A1G1KW12-F1
#
_entry.id   AF-A0A1G1KW12-F1
#
_cell.length_a   1.000
_cell.length_b   1.000
_cell.length_c   1.000
_cell.angle_alpha   90.00
_cell.angle_beta   90.00
_cell.angle_gamma   90.00
#
_symmetry.space_group_name_H-M   'P 1'
#
loop_
_entity.id
_entity.type
_entity.pdbx_description
1 polymer ?
#
loop_
_entity_poly.entity_id
_entity_poly.type
_entity_poly.pdbx_seq_one_letter_code
_entity_poly.pdbx_strand_id
1 'polypeptide(L)'
;MMKKTGIFCLWMIFIGAAFVSLGLGKAKQTQNEQSGIDVARLNITHVGASSVNGDRTLGDPFYGLQNLFDSGKDKDYSSWVTDPAAEHWITFVFDEPVEVSTVVLEASGDNRPKDFSLEVVSFSVDSEQTPEYFKSIPVSGSVTTYQFKKPVKNIGQLTIKFPGPNMIEISEIRILGKVLSDIKVVEQKPALGLLKAAESRDTITYVRIKNVSTHDYDLLLVGEEFFGMLKAGQATDYRKFDQAYSYNSVKLAIDDQVLKLTPDDYVGEKPLGRGFFSYLIGVEDLANKKLSIKAIQDK
;
A
#
# COMPACT_ATOMS: atom_id res chain seq x y z
N MET A 1 -72.86 56.58 25.03
CA MET A 1 -71.76 56.72 24.05
C MET A 1 -70.52 57.25 24.78
N MET A 2 -69.68 56.33 25.25
CA MET A 2 -68.45 56.60 25.99
C MET A 2 -67.26 56.53 25.03
N LYS A 3 -66.38 57.54 25.05
CA LYS A 3 -64.96 57.39 24.73
C LYS A 3 -64.16 58.32 25.64
N LYS A 4 -63.53 57.75 26.66
CA LYS A 4 -62.41 58.36 27.39
C LYS A 4 -61.30 57.30 27.53
N THR A 5 -60.13 57.71 27.04
CA THR A 5 -58.77 57.51 27.57
C THR A 5 -58.58 56.56 28.75
N GLY A 6 -57.56 55.70 28.64
CA GLY A 6 -56.93 55.00 29.76
C GLY A 6 -55.63 54.30 29.35
N ILE A 7 -54.51 54.85 29.82
CA ILE A 7 -53.16 54.25 29.90
C ILE A 7 -53.25 52.97 30.72
N PHE A 8 -52.55 51.87 30.37
CA PHE A 8 -52.09 50.90 31.39
C PHE A 8 -50.90 50.01 30.96
N CYS A 9 -50.13 49.69 32.00
CA CYS A 9 -48.84 49.02 32.13
C CYS A 9 -48.49 47.78 31.29
N LEU A 10 -47.17 47.71 31.08
CA LEU A 10 -46.31 46.55 30.87
C LEU A 10 -46.65 45.36 31.79
N TRP A 11 -46.88 44.18 31.21
CA TRP A 11 -46.62 42.89 31.84
C TRP A 11 -45.77 42.05 30.88
N MET A 12 -44.57 41.70 31.32
CA MET A 12 -43.71 40.69 30.69
C MET A 12 -44.45 39.36 30.68
N ILE A 13 -44.53 38.74 29.50
CA ILE A 13 -44.94 37.34 29.35
C ILE A 13 -43.83 36.63 28.56
N PHE A 14 -43.07 35.80 29.27
CA PHE A 14 -42.32 34.70 28.67
C PHE A 14 -43.34 33.61 28.31
N ILE A 15 -43.64 33.44 27.01
CA ILE A 15 -44.23 32.20 26.49
C ILE A 15 -43.18 31.58 25.58
N GLY A 16 -42.64 30.45 26.02
CA GLY A 16 -41.73 29.63 25.24
C GLY A 16 -42.41 29.18 23.95
N ALA A 17 -41.80 29.54 22.82
CA ALA A 17 -42.09 28.88 21.57
C ALA A 17 -41.59 27.43 21.69
N ALA A 18 -42.53 26.51 21.89
CA ALA A 18 -42.30 25.09 21.66
C ALA A 18 -42.03 24.92 20.16
N PHE A 19 -40.76 24.92 19.77
CA PHE A 19 -40.35 24.32 18.50
C PHE A 19 -40.61 22.82 18.61
N VAL A 20 -41.71 22.36 18.01
CA VAL A 20 -41.85 20.98 17.60
C VAL A 20 -40.83 20.78 16.48
N SER A 21 -39.60 20.45 16.89
CA SER A 21 -38.64 19.79 16.01
C SER A 21 -39.29 18.49 15.59
N LEU A 22 -39.76 18.42 14.35
CA LEU A 22 -39.98 17.16 13.65
C LEU A 22 -38.72 16.33 13.84
N GLY A 23 -38.78 15.38 14.78
CA GLY A 23 -37.79 14.35 14.93
C GLY A 23 -37.85 13.49 13.67
N LEU A 24 -37.14 13.92 12.63
CA LEU A 24 -36.50 12.98 11.72
C LEU A 24 -35.65 12.11 12.63
N GLY A 25 -36.19 10.93 12.94
CA GLY A 25 -35.45 9.89 13.60
C GLY A 25 -34.13 9.79 12.86
N LYS A 26 -33.03 10.12 13.54
CA LYS A 26 -31.71 9.69 13.09
C LYS A 26 -31.87 8.19 12.93
N ALA A 27 -31.90 7.74 11.68
CA ALA A 27 -31.76 6.34 11.36
C ALA A 27 -30.56 5.90 12.17
N LYS A 28 -30.82 5.06 13.16
CA LYS A 28 -29.81 4.45 14.00
C LYS A 28 -28.99 3.66 12.98
N GLN A 29 -27.85 4.21 12.56
CA GLN A 29 -26.84 3.47 11.83
C GLN A 29 -26.52 2.29 12.73
N THR A 30 -27.13 1.15 12.45
CA THR A 30 -26.68 -0.14 12.94
C THR A 30 -25.33 -0.38 12.30
N GLN A 31 -24.31 0.30 12.83
CA GLN A 31 -22.94 -0.13 12.71
C GLN A 31 -22.87 -1.47 13.44
N ASN A 32 -23.00 -2.54 12.68
CA ASN A 32 -22.29 -3.75 13.04
C ASN A 32 -20.80 -3.43 12.82
N GLU A 33 -20.18 -2.89 13.87
CA GLU A 33 -18.72 -2.87 14.03
C GLU A 33 -18.21 -4.31 13.94
N GLN A 34 -17.72 -4.72 12.78
CA GLN A 34 -16.93 -5.94 12.63
C GLN A 34 -15.51 -5.57 12.19
N SER A 35 -14.81 -5.09 13.23
CA SER A 35 -13.37 -4.89 13.49
C SER A 35 -12.41 -4.68 12.30
N GLY A 36 -12.22 -3.41 11.94
CA GLY A 36 -11.05 -2.95 11.20
C GLY A 36 -11.32 -1.71 10.37
N ILE A 37 -10.28 -0.93 10.08
CA ILE A 37 -10.30 0.06 9.00
C ILE A 37 -10.14 -0.66 7.66
N ASP A 38 -10.68 -0.11 6.58
CA ASP A 38 -10.46 -0.66 5.24
C ASP A 38 -9.04 -0.31 4.77
N VAL A 39 -8.11 -1.25 4.97
CA VAL A 39 -6.69 -1.04 4.62
C VAL A 39 -6.49 -0.95 3.11
N ALA A 40 -7.45 -1.39 2.28
CA ALA A 40 -7.38 -1.21 0.83
C ALA A 40 -7.53 0.26 0.39
N ARG A 41 -8.10 1.11 1.25
CA ARG A 41 -8.43 2.51 0.96
C ARG A 41 -7.56 3.48 1.75
N LEU A 42 -6.33 3.11 2.07
CA LEU A 42 -5.40 3.99 2.78
C LEU A 42 -4.38 4.58 1.80
N ASN A 43 -3.83 5.74 2.17
CA ASN A 43 -2.76 6.39 1.42
C ASN A 43 -1.43 5.62 1.35
N ILE A 44 -1.33 4.52 2.09
CA ILE A 44 -0.18 3.59 2.08
C ILE A 44 -0.41 2.37 1.18
N THR A 45 -1.54 2.34 0.44
CA THR A 45 -1.97 1.17 -0.31
C THR A 45 -1.98 1.44 -1.81
N HIS A 46 -1.33 0.54 -2.54
CA HIS A 46 -1.24 0.54 -3.99
C HIS A 46 -1.95 -0.68 -4.55
N VAL A 47 -2.72 -0.49 -5.62
CA VAL A 47 -3.56 -1.56 -6.17
C VAL A 47 -3.28 -1.75 -7.67
N GLY A 48 -3.17 -3.01 -8.07
CA GLY A 48 -3.10 -3.45 -9.47
C GLY A 48 -4.01 -4.65 -9.72
N ALA A 49 -4.45 -4.86 -10.96
CA ALA A 49 -5.32 -5.99 -11.30
C ALA A 49 -5.20 -6.44 -12.76
N SER A 50 -5.26 -7.75 -13.01
CA SER A 50 -4.93 -8.44 -14.27
C SER A 50 -5.28 -7.74 -15.59
N SER A 51 -6.56 -7.36 -15.79
CA SER A 51 -7.04 -6.74 -17.03
C SER A 51 -8.26 -5.86 -16.77
N VAL A 52 -8.69 -5.12 -17.79
CA VAL A 52 -10.01 -4.49 -17.88
C VAL A 52 -10.59 -4.88 -19.23
N ASN A 53 -11.90 -5.06 -19.32
CA ASN A 53 -12.60 -5.47 -20.54
C ASN A 53 -12.25 -4.58 -21.75
N GLY A 54 -11.81 -5.19 -22.85
CA GLY A 54 -11.47 -4.55 -24.13
C GLY A 54 -10.25 -3.63 -24.07
N ASP A 55 -10.18 -2.63 -24.96
CA ASP A 55 -9.04 -1.70 -25.06
C ASP A 55 -8.99 -0.64 -23.94
N ARG A 56 -9.62 -0.90 -22.79
CA ARG A 56 -9.75 0.06 -21.68
C ARG A 56 -8.51 0.06 -20.80
N THR A 57 -8.34 1.15 -20.03
CA THR A 57 -7.27 1.25 -19.04
C THR A 57 -7.76 0.85 -17.64
N LEU A 58 -6.84 0.47 -16.75
CA LEU A 58 -7.17 0.23 -15.33
C LEU A 58 -7.77 1.44 -14.63
N GLY A 59 -7.54 2.65 -15.14
CA GLY A 59 -8.13 3.89 -14.67
C GLY A 59 -9.44 4.27 -15.36
N ASP A 60 -10.07 3.38 -16.13
CA ASP A 60 -11.35 3.66 -16.78
C ASP A 60 -12.48 3.89 -15.75
N PRO A 61 -13.20 5.02 -15.79
CA PRO A 61 -14.20 5.36 -14.76
C PRO A 61 -15.45 4.48 -14.78
N PHE A 62 -15.67 3.65 -15.80
CA PHE A 62 -16.87 2.82 -15.94
C PHE A 62 -16.60 1.34 -15.70
N TYR A 63 -15.42 0.82 -16.06
CA TYR A 63 -15.12 -0.60 -15.88
C TYR A 63 -13.78 -0.87 -15.19
N GLY A 64 -13.10 0.20 -14.78
CA GLY A 64 -11.76 0.15 -14.23
C GLY A 64 -11.71 -0.24 -12.76
N LEU A 65 -10.48 -0.37 -12.28
CA LEU A 65 -10.14 -0.87 -10.96
C LEU A 65 -10.65 0.04 -9.83
N GLN A 66 -10.78 1.35 -10.07
CA GLN A 66 -11.26 2.31 -9.07
C GLN A 66 -12.69 2.05 -8.59
N ASN A 67 -13.48 1.35 -9.40
CA ASN A 67 -14.88 1.10 -9.10
C ASN A 67 -15.03 0.13 -7.93
N LEU A 68 -13.99 -0.68 -7.66
CA LEU A 68 -13.94 -1.52 -6.46
C LEU A 68 -13.89 -0.74 -5.15
N PHE A 69 -13.64 0.56 -5.19
CA PHE A 69 -13.35 1.42 -4.03
C PHE A 69 -14.24 2.67 -3.98
N ASP A 70 -15.39 2.66 -4.66
CA ASP A 70 -16.29 3.81 -4.73
C ASP A 70 -17.42 3.78 -3.69
N SER A 71 -17.61 2.65 -2.98
CA SER A 71 -18.73 2.41 -2.06
C SER A 71 -20.11 2.40 -2.75
N GLY A 72 -20.17 1.96 -4.01
CA GLY A 72 -21.41 1.91 -4.80
C GLY A 72 -22.04 3.28 -5.01
N LYS A 73 -21.22 4.33 -5.04
CA LYS A 73 -21.69 5.73 -5.20
C LYS A 73 -21.99 6.04 -6.66
N ASP A 74 -21.33 5.38 -7.60
CA ASP A 74 -21.64 5.48 -9.02
C ASP A 74 -22.65 4.38 -9.38
N LYS A 75 -23.82 4.74 -9.92
CA LYS A 75 -24.94 3.79 -10.12
C LYS A 75 -24.92 3.08 -11.46
N ASP A 76 -24.25 3.65 -12.44
CA ASP A 76 -24.12 3.10 -13.79
C ASP A 76 -22.66 2.69 -13.98
N TYR A 77 -22.42 1.38 -14.08
CA TYR A 77 -21.09 0.80 -14.27
C TYR A 77 -20.10 1.10 -13.12
N SER A 78 -20.47 0.75 -11.88
CA SER A 78 -19.58 0.75 -10.71
C SER A 78 -18.97 -0.62 -10.46
N SER A 79 -18.46 -1.25 -11.50
CA SER A 79 -17.80 -2.55 -11.34
C SER A 79 -16.51 -2.60 -12.12
N TRP A 80 -15.53 -3.32 -11.58
CA TRP A 80 -14.38 -3.76 -12.33
C TRP A 80 -14.80 -4.97 -13.16
N VAL A 81 -14.59 -4.89 -14.48
CA VAL A 81 -14.91 -5.97 -15.42
C VAL A 81 -13.65 -6.36 -16.18
N THR A 82 -13.31 -7.65 -16.19
CA THR A 82 -12.09 -8.17 -16.82
C THR A 82 -12.31 -8.59 -18.28
N ASP A 83 -11.23 -8.74 -19.03
CA ASP A 83 -11.22 -9.59 -20.23
C ASP A 83 -11.31 -11.08 -19.85
N PRO A 84 -11.69 -11.98 -20.77
CA PRO A 84 -11.48 -13.42 -20.61
C PRO A 84 -9.99 -13.75 -20.44
N ALA A 85 -9.64 -14.50 -19.41
CA ALA A 85 -8.27 -14.90 -19.10
C ALA A 85 -8.26 -16.17 -18.27
N ALA A 86 -7.19 -16.96 -18.31
CA ALA A 86 -7.07 -18.22 -17.55
C ALA A 86 -7.16 -18.02 -16.02
N GLU A 87 -6.74 -16.85 -15.55
CA GLU A 87 -6.81 -16.42 -14.16
C GLU A 87 -6.94 -14.90 -14.14
N HIS A 88 -7.76 -14.39 -13.21
CA HIS A 88 -7.86 -12.96 -12.91
C HIS A 88 -7.29 -12.70 -11.53
N TRP A 89 -6.76 -11.51 -11.32
CA TRP A 89 -6.21 -11.17 -10.02
C TRP A 89 -6.31 -9.69 -9.72
N ILE A 90 -6.32 -9.38 -8.42
CA ILE A 90 -6.10 -8.06 -7.84
C ILE A 90 -5.03 -8.18 -6.76
N THR A 91 -4.08 -7.26 -6.74
CA THR A 91 -2.98 -7.22 -5.77
C THR A 91 -2.99 -5.88 -5.05
N PHE A 92 -2.92 -5.95 -3.72
CA PHE A 92 -2.73 -4.85 -2.80
C PHE A 92 -1.29 -4.91 -2.28
N VAL A 93 -0.55 -3.82 -2.43
CA VAL A 93 0.78 -3.64 -1.84
C VAL A 93 0.68 -2.55 -0.79
N PHE A 94 1.19 -2.81 0.40
CA PHE A 94 1.17 -1.89 1.53
C PHE A 94 2.59 -1.38 1.78
N ASP A 95 2.74 -0.06 1.91
CA ASP A 95 4.02 0.56 2.27
C ASP A 95 4.42 0.28 3.73
N GLU A 96 3.44 -0.03 4.57
CA GLU A 96 3.61 -0.38 5.98
C GLU A 96 2.96 -1.74 6.28
N PRO A 97 3.49 -2.51 7.25
CA PRO A 97 2.91 -3.79 7.63
C PRO A 97 1.48 -3.62 8.15
N VAL A 98 0.56 -4.41 7.58
CA VAL A 98 -0.84 -4.44 8.02
C VAL A 98 -1.21 -5.78 8.65
N GLU A 99 -2.23 -5.76 9.49
CA GLU A 99 -2.96 -6.95 9.93
C GLU A 99 -4.31 -6.97 9.21
N VAL A 100 -4.68 -8.10 8.61
CA VAL A 100 -5.97 -8.29 7.93
C VAL A 100 -6.79 -9.33 8.69
N SER A 101 -8.03 -8.97 9.01
CA SER A 101 -9.00 -9.81 9.71
C SER A 101 -10.09 -10.35 8.79
N THR A 102 -10.45 -9.58 7.77
CA THR A 102 -11.62 -9.87 6.92
C THR A 102 -11.41 -9.38 5.49
N VAL A 103 -11.84 -10.18 4.51
CA VAL A 103 -12.00 -9.77 3.11
C VAL A 103 -13.49 -9.79 2.79
N VAL A 104 -14.00 -8.68 2.27
CA VAL A 104 -15.38 -8.57 1.78
C VAL A 104 -15.33 -8.38 0.27
N LEU A 105 -16.10 -9.19 -0.44
CA LEU A 105 -16.24 -9.15 -1.89
C LEU A 105 -17.73 -8.94 -2.22
N GLU A 106 -18.04 -7.89 -2.96
CA GLU A 106 -19.37 -7.68 -3.53
C GLU A 106 -19.31 -7.90 -5.03
N ALA A 107 -20.11 -8.84 -5.50
CA ALA A 107 -20.18 -9.21 -6.91
C ALA A 107 -21.58 -9.75 -7.19
N SER A 108 -22.19 -9.31 -8.27
CA SER A 108 -23.57 -9.67 -8.63
C SER A 108 -23.68 -9.94 -10.13
N GLY A 109 -24.83 -10.48 -10.56
CA GLY A 109 -25.04 -10.83 -11.96
C GLY A 109 -24.37 -12.13 -12.41
N ASP A 110 -24.41 -12.36 -13.73
CA ASP A 110 -24.02 -13.62 -14.35
C ASP A 110 -22.50 -13.83 -14.41
N ASN A 111 -21.73 -12.73 -14.42
CA ASN A 111 -20.26 -12.75 -14.45
C ASN A 111 -19.64 -12.74 -13.03
N ARG A 112 -20.41 -13.05 -11.99
CA ARG A 112 -19.85 -13.15 -10.64
C ARG A 112 -18.86 -14.33 -10.53
N PRO A 113 -17.67 -14.15 -9.94
CA PRO A 113 -16.77 -15.26 -9.65
C PRO A 113 -17.43 -16.28 -8.72
N LYS A 114 -17.17 -17.58 -8.92
CA LYS A 114 -17.74 -18.66 -8.09
C LYS A 114 -16.97 -18.89 -6.80
N ASP A 115 -15.67 -18.66 -6.86
CA ASP A 115 -14.74 -18.75 -5.74
C ASP A 115 -13.58 -17.78 -5.98
N PHE A 116 -12.76 -17.60 -4.95
CA PHE A 116 -11.48 -16.93 -5.03
C PHE A 116 -10.46 -17.60 -4.13
N SER A 117 -9.19 -17.23 -4.30
CA SER A 117 -8.12 -17.58 -3.37
C SER A 117 -7.35 -16.35 -2.95
N LEU A 118 -6.69 -16.44 -1.79
CA LEU A 118 -5.83 -15.38 -1.27
C LEU A 118 -4.39 -15.89 -1.23
N GLU A 119 -3.47 -15.03 -1.64
CA GLU A 119 -2.04 -15.20 -1.49
C GLU A 119 -1.51 -14.03 -0.67
N VAL A 120 -0.87 -14.33 0.46
CA VAL A 120 -0.36 -13.34 1.40
C VAL A 120 1.16 -13.43 1.45
N VAL A 121 1.82 -12.29 1.29
CA VAL A 121 3.27 -12.15 1.48
C VAL A 121 3.49 -11.22 2.66
N SER A 122 4.29 -11.67 3.63
CA SER A 122 4.56 -10.88 4.82
C SER A 122 5.69 -9.89 4.54
N PHE A 123 5.68 -8.79 5.27
CA PHE A 123 6.79 -7.87 5.40
C PHE A 123 7.95 -8.61 6.09
N SER A 124 9.08 -8.80 5.42
CA SER A 124 10.21 -9.57 5.97
C SER A 124 11.52 -8.86 5.73
N VAL A 125 12.41 -8.94 6.71
CA VAL A 125 13.82 -8.55 6.57
C VAL A 125 14.66 -9.74 6.06
N ASP A 126 14.18 -10.97 6.22
CA ASP A 126 14.89 -12.20 5.84
C ASP A 126 14.49 -12.69 4.44
N SER A 127 15.49 -13.21 3.71
CA SER A 127 15.39 -13.74 2.35
C SER A 127 14.57 -15.04 2.30
N GLU A 128 13.62 -15.08 1.36
CA GLU A 128 12.61 -16.12 1.10
C GLU A 128 11.41 -16.13 2.07
N GLN A 129 10.38 -15.38 1.70
CA GLN A 129 9.02 -15.53 2.21
C GLN A 129 8.27 -16.53 1.33
N THR A 130 7.90 -17.71 1.85
CA THR A 130 6.87 -18.54 1.23
C THR A 130 5.50 -17.89 1.43
N PRO A 131 4.75 -17.55 0.37
CA PRO A 131 3.43 -16.98 0.54
C PRO A 131 2.48 -17.93 1.26
N GLU A 132 1.63 -17.37 2.13
CA GLU A 132 0.54 -18.13 2.74
C GLU A 132 -0.65 -18.15 1.77
N TYR A 133 -1.14 -19.36 1.45
CA TYR A 133 -2.20 -19.57 0.47
C TYR A 133 -3.50 -20.01 1.14
N PHE A 134 -4.57 -19.26 0.90
CA PHE A 134 -5.93 -19.59 1.31
C PHE A 134 -6.74 -19.91 0.06
N LYS A 135 -6.99 -21.19 -0.19
CA LYS A 135 -7.57 -21.67 -1.46
C LYS A 135 -9.09 -21.82 -1.40
N SER A 136 -9.72 -21.64 -2.56
CA SER A 136 -11.10 -22.06 -2.86
C SER A 136 -12.15 -21.53 -1.87
N ILE A 137 -12.12 -20.24 -1.60
CA ILE A 137 -13.11 -19.55 -0.78
C ILE A 137 -14.36 -19.33 -1.64
N PRO A 138 -15.50 -19.96 -1.34
CA PRO A 138 -16.69 -19.86 -2.17
C PRO A 138 -17.31 -18.47 -2.08
N VAL A 139 -17.77 -17.96 -3.22
CA VAL A 139 -18.56 -16.73 -3.31
C VAL A 139 -20.04 -17.09 -3.19
N SER A 140 -20.68 -16.63 -2.11
CA SER A 140 -22.07 -16.90 -1.80
C SER A 140 -22.90 -15.62 -1.82
N GLY A 141 -23.93 -15.56 -2.67
CA GLY A 141 -24.80 -14.39 -2.77
C GLY A 141 -24.10 -13.18 -3.39
N SER A 142 -24.68 -11.99 -3.21
CA SER A 142 -24.15 -10.74 -3.77
C SER A 142 -23.01 -10.14 -2.95
N VAL A 143 -22.89 -10.53 -1.67
CA VAL A 143 -21.84 -10.09 -0.76
C VAL A 143 -21.29 -11.32 -0.06
N THR A 144 -19.99 -11.57 -0.22
CA THR A 144 -19.25 -12.64 0.45
C THR A 144 -18.28 -12.04 1.45
N THR A 145 -18.34 -12.53 2.69
CA THR A 145 -17.41 -12.14 3.76
C THR A 145 -16.55 -13.34 4.13
N TYR A 146 -15.25 -13.23 3.90
CA TYR A 146 -14.27 -14.19 4.38
C TYR A 146 -13.58 -13.63 5.62
N GLN A 147 -13.85 -14.22 6.77
CA GLN A 147 -13.19 -13.89 8.03
C GLN A 147 -12.08 -14.91 8.32
N PHE A 148 -10.86 -14.42 8.55
CA PHE A 148 -9.76 -15.29 8.93
C PHE A 148 -10.01 -15.84 10.35
N LYS A 149 -9.68 -17.11 10.59
CA LYS A 149 -9.80 -17.73 11.93
C LYS A 149 -8.97 -16.99 12.98
N LYS A 150 -7.84 -16.43 12.55
CA LYS A 150 -6.99 -15.50 13.31
C LYS A 150 -6.56 -14.41 12.33
N PRO A 151 -6.54 -13.11 12.73
CA PRO A 151 -6.02 -12.07 11.86
C PRO A 151 -4.59 -12.39 11.41
N VAL A 152 -4.34 -12.25 10.12
CA VAL A 152 -3.02 -12.45 9.52
C VAL A 152 -2.26 -11.13 9.64
N LYS A 153 -1.09 -11.17 10.28
CA LYS A 153 -0.32 -9.97 10.63
C LYS A 153 0.84 -9.77 9.68
N ASN A 154 1.41 -8.57 9.75
CA ASN A 154 2.68 -8.25 9.10
C ASN A 154 2.62 -8.45 7.57
N ILE A 155 1.49 -8.12 6.95
CA ILE A 155 1.28 -8.28 5.51
C ILE A 155 1.89 -7.08 4.79
N GLY A 156 2.73 -7.34 3.79
CA GLY A 156 3.22 -6.34 2.83
C GLY A 156 2.52 -6.44 1.46
N GLN A 157 2.01 -7.64 1.12
CA GLN A 157 1.23 -7.84 -0.10
C GLN A 157 0.09 -8.84 0.14
N LEU A 158 -1.09 -8.51 -0.38
CA LEU A 158 -2.23 -9.41 -0.48
C LEU A 158 -2.67 -9.50 -1.94
N THR A 159 -2.75 -10.71 -2.48
CA THR A 159 -3.30 -10.96 -3.82
C THR A 159 -4.57 -11.79 -3.70
N ILE A 160 -5.63 -11.36 -4.37
CA ILE A 160 -6.86 -12.13 -4.55
C ILE A 160 -6.87 -12.65 -5.98
N LYS A 161 -7.05 -13.96 -6.15
CA LYS A 161 -7.08 -14.63 -7.45
C LYS A 161 -8.44 -15.27 -7.70
N PHE A 162 -8.94 -15.13 -8.91
CA PHE A 162 -10.21 -15.68 -9.36
C PHE A 162 -9.97 -16.61 -10.56
N PRO A 163 -10.55 -17.82 -10.59
CA PRO A 163 -10.42 -18.70 -11.73
C PRO A 163 -11.07 -18.13 -12.99
N GLY A 164 -10.42 -18.36 -14.13
CA GLY A 164 -10.99 -18.14 -15.46
C GLY A 164 -11.82 -19.32 -15.99
N PRO A 165 -12.08 -19.38 -17.31
CA PRO A 165 -11.59 -18.48 -18.36
C PRO A 165 -12.47 -17.25 -18.63
N ASN A 166 -13.69 -17.23 -18.07
CA ASN A 166 -14.69 -16.21 -18.39
C ASN A 166 -14.36 -14.87 -17.74
N MET A 167 -14.90 -13.78 -18.29
CA MET A 167 -14.87 -12.46 -17.64
C MET A 167 -15.47 -12.55 -16.24
N ILE A 168 -14.95 -11.73 -15.34
CA ILE A 168 -15.56 -11.52 -14.02
C ILE A 168 -15.99 -10.08 -13.85
N GLU A 169 -17.02 -9.89 -13.03
CA GLU A 169 -17.53 -8.59 -12.61
C GLU A 169 -17.58 -8.52 -11.09
N ILE A 170 -16.92 -7.50 -10.55
CA ILE A 170 -16.84 -7.25 -9.11
C ILE A 170 -17.16 -5.78 -8.87
N SER A 171 -18.08 -5.51 -7.95
CA SER A 171 -18.57 -4.17 -7.66
C SER A 171 -17.80 -3.50 -6.53
N GLU A 172 -17.35 -4.26 -5.53
CA GLU A 172 -16.68 -3.67 -4.36
C GLU A 172 -15.77 -4.70 -3.68
N ILE A 173 -14.61 -4.25 -3.20
CA ILE A 173 -13.73 -5.04 -2.33
C ILE A 173 -13.35 -4.21 -1.12
N ARG A 174 -13.50 -4.80 0.07
CA ARG A 174 -13.01 -4.22 1.32
C ARG A 174 -12.06 -5.18 2.02
N ILE A 175 -10.94 -4.65 2.50
CA ILE A 175 -9.94 -5.41 3.24
C ILE A 175 -9.88 -4.83 4.65
N LEU A 176 -10.56 -5.47 5.59
CA LEU A 176 -10.69 -4.94 6.95
C LEU A 176 -9.52 -5.42 7.82
N GLY A 177 -8.93 -4.48 8.54
CA GLY A 177 -7.71 -4.71 9.27
C GLY A 177 -7.25 -3.53 10.12
N LYS A 178 -5.93 -3.47 10.37
CA LYS A 178 -5.26 -2.33 10.99
C LYS A 178 -3.83 -2.19 10.48
N VAL A 179 -3.31 -0.97 10.47
CA VAL A 179 -1.88 -0.70 10.25
C VAL A 179 -1.13 -1.00 11.54
N LEU A 180 0.03 -1.66 11.45
CA LEU A 180 0.82 -2.06 12.62
C LEU A 180 1.88 -1.03 13.01
N SER A 181 2.25 -0.14 12.07
CA SER A 181 3.15 0.99 12.32
C SER A 181 2.41 2.17 12.97
N ASP A 182 3.10 2.91 13.84
CA ASP A 182 2.58 4.14 14.47
C ASP A 182 2.73 5.34 13.52
N ILE A 183 1.95 5.32 12.44
CA ILE A 183 1.91 6.38 11.44
C ILE A 183 0.49 6.93 11.29
N LYS A 184 0.40 8.19 10.85
CA LYS A 184 -0.87 8.76 10.44
C LYS A 184 -1.25 8.24 9.07
N VAL A 185 -2.41 7.58 8.97
CA VAL A 185 -3.02 7.18 7.71
C VAL A 185 -4.27 7.98 7.40
N VAL A 186 -4.58 8.10 6.10
CA VAL A 186 -5.74 8.82 5.59
C VAL A 186 -6.51 7.90 4.65
N GLU A 187 -7.84 7.86 4.80
CA GLU A 187 -8.71 7.16 3.87
C GLU A 187 -8.76 7.90 2.53
N GLN A 188 -8.51 7.20 1.43
CA GLN A 188 -8.59 7.70 0.07
C GLN A 188 -8.88 6.55 -0.90
N LYS A 189 -9.40 6.86 -2.09
CA LYS A 189 -9.36 5.88 -3.19
C LYS A 189 -7.89 5.52 -3.43
N PRO A 190 -7.53 4.22 -3.46
CA PRO A 190 -6.14 3.83 -3.62
C PRO A 190 -5.57 4.40 -4.93
N ALA A 191 -4.29 4.71 -4.91
CA ALA A 191 -3.60 5.15 -6.12
C ALA A 191 -3.68 4.01 -7.16
N LEU A 192 -4.30 4.29 -8.30
CA LEU A 192 -4.35 3.34 -9.41
C LEU A 192 -2.96 3.27 -10.02
N GLY A 193 -2.30 2.14 -9.89
CA GLY A 193 -0.97 2.01 -10.43
C GLY A 193 -0.17 0.88 -9.82
N LEU A 194 -0.47 -0.35 -10.22
CA LEU A 194 0.57 -1.39 -10.44
C LEU A 194 0.12 -2.37 -11.53
N LEU A 195 0.08 -1.95 -12.80
CA LEU A 195 0.15 -2.92 -13.93
C LEU A 195 0.65 -2.42 -15.30
N LYS A 196 0.98 -1.14 -15.48
CA LYS A 196 2.24 -0.86 -16.22
C LYS A 196 3.45 -1.14 -15.34
N ALA A 197 3.27 -1.06 -14.03
CA ALA A 197 4.30 -1.36 -13.04
C ALA A 197 4.31 -2.82 -12.53
N ALA A 198 3.47 -3.70 -13.08
CA ALA A 198 3.68 -5.15 -12.96
C ALA A 198 4.21 -5.81 -14.25
N GLU A 199 4.25 -5.07 -15.37
CA GLU A 199 5.35 -5.23 -16.34
C GLU A 199 6.65 -4.61 -15.83
N SER A 200 6.59 -3.59 -14.95
CA SER A 200 7.75 -3.07 -14.20
C SER A 200 7.95 -3.70 -12.81
N ARG A 201 7.55 -4.97 -12.62
CA ARG A 201 8.02 -5.80 -11.50
C ARG A 201 9.54 -6.11 -11.60
N ASP A 202 10.30 -5.16 -12.13
CA ASP A 202 11.71 -5.12 -12.48
C ASP A 202 12.44 -3.88 -11.90
N THR A 203 11.82 -3.02 -11.06
CA THR A 203 12.48 -1.78 -10.60
C THR A 203 12.67 -1.59 -9.09
N ILE A 204 11.94 -2.28 -8.21
CA ILE A 204 12.16 -2.09 -6.76
C ILE A 204 13.48 -2.73 -6.37
N THR A 205 14.46 -1.88 -6.06
CA THR A 205 15.80 -2.29 -5.64
C THR A 205 15.91 -2.14 -4.13
N TYR A 206 16.27 -3.21 -3.44
CA TYR A 206 16.63 -3.17 -2.04
C TYR A 206 18.15 -3.21 -1.93
N VAL A 207 18.74 -2.17 -1.35
CA VAL A 207 20.20 -2.09 -1.19
C VAL A 207 20.54 -2.11 0.29
N ARG A 208 21.43 -3.02 0.69
CA ARG A 208 22.17 -2.92 1.95
C ARG A 208 23.63 -2.59 1.68
N ILE A 209 24.30 -2.05 2.68
CA ILE A 209 25.73 -1.80 2.58
C ILE A 209 26.47 -2.88 3.35
N LYS A 210 27.52 -3.45 2.76
CA LYS A 210 28.44 -4.38 3.43
C LYS A 210 29.84 -3.77 3.48
N ASN A 211 30.37 -3.63 4.69
CA ASN A 211 31.75 -3.26 4.91
C ASN A 211 32.64 -4.48 4.61
N VAL A 212 33.36 -4.44 3.49
CA VAL A 212 34.31 -5.49 3.07
C VAL A 212 35.76 -5.11 3.35
N SER A 213 35.99 -4.01 4.07
CA SER A 213 37.31 -3.59 4.52
C SER A 213 37.70 -4.23 5.85
N THR A 214 38.95 -4.02 6.26
CA THR A 214 39.46 -4.36 7.60
C THR A 214 39.29 -3.23 8.61
N HIS A 215 38.61 -2.14 8.25
CA HIS A 215 38.44 -0.96 9.09
C HIS A 215 36.98 -0.78 9.52
N ASP A 216 36.76 -0.27 10.72
CA ASP A 216 35.45 0.17 11.17
C ASP A 216 35.11 1.52 10.55
N TYR A 217 33.84 1.73 10.20
CA TYR A 217 33.34 3.00 9.67
C TYR A 217 32.61 3.75 10.79
N ASP A 218 33.09 4.94 11.14
CA ASP A 218 32.44 5.79 12.17
C ASP A 218 31.23 6.53 11.61
N LEU A 219 31.24 6.77 10.30
CA LEU A 219 30.15 7.41 9.57
C LEU A 219 30.19 6.97 8.11
N LEU A 220 29.04 6.54 7.60
CA LEU A 220 28.86 6.10 6.22
C LEU A 220 27.68 6.83 5.58
N LEU A 221 27.93 7.49 4.45
CA LEU A 221 26.93 7.94 3.50
C LEU A 221 27.13 7.27 2.15
N VAL A 222 26.03 6.91 1.51
CA VAL A 222 26.01 6.37 0.14
C VAL A 222 24.97 7.14 -0.66
N GLY A 223 25.39 7.83 -1.72
CA GLY A 223 24.57 8.88 -2.31
C GLY A 223 24.34 10.00 -1.28
N GLU A 224 23.07 10.31 -1.04
CA GLU A 224 22.63 11.27 -0.01
C GLU A 224 22.18 10.58 1.29
N GLU A 225 22.14 9.25 1.31
CA GLU A 225 21.59 8.46 2.40
C GLU A 225 22.62 8.20 3.51
N PHE A 226 22.21 8.41 4.76
CA PHE A 226 23.05 8.16 5.94
C PHE A 226 22.80 6.77 6.52
N PHE A 227 23.86 5.97 6.63
CA PHE A 227 23.83 4.59 7.15
C PHE A 227 24.46 4.44 8.55
N GLY A 228 25.07 5.48 9.09
CA GLY A 228 25.66 5.46 10.43
C GLY A 228 26.98 4.72 10.51
N MET A 229 27.26 4.15 11.69
CA MET A 229 28.47 3.37 11.98
C MET A 229 28.34 1.94 11.44
N LEU A 230 29.43 1.37 10.93
CA LEU A 230 29.44 0.00 10.41
C LEU A 230 30.80 -0.67 10.64
N LYS A 231 30.84 -1.72 11.47
CA LYS A 231 32.09 -2.41 11.76
C LYS A 231 32.60 -3.22 10.58
N ALA A 232 33.90 -3.54 10.58
CA ALA A 232 34.52 -4.42 9.61
C ALA A 232 33.74 -5.74 9.49
N GLY A 233 33.42 -6.12 8.24
CA GLY A 233 32.66 -7.33 7.93
C GLY A 233 31.14 -7.25 8.16
N GLN A 234 30.61 -6.20 8.78
CA GLN A 234 29.17 -6.05 9.00
C GLN A 234 28.42 -5.58 7.76
N ALA A 235 27.12 -5.84 7.75
CA ALA A 235 26.18 -5.29 6.79
C ALA A 235 25.05 -4.53 7.50
N THR A 236 24.52 -3.51 6.85
CA THR A 236 23.30 -2.83 7.28
C THR A 236 22.07 -3.67 6.95
N ASP A 237 20.91 -3.26 7.46
CA ASP A 237 19.64 -3.68 6.89
C ASP A 237 19.49 -3.14 5.46
N TYR A 238 18.62 -3.79 4.69
CA TYR A 238 18.25 -3.30 3.36
C TYR A 238 17.38 -2.06 3.47
N ARG A 239 17.60 -1.11 2.55
CA ARG A 239 16.72 0.03 2.32
C ARG A 239 16.16 -0.02 0.91
N LYS A 240 14.94 0.48 0.75
CA LYS A 240 14.26 0.59 -0.53
C LYS A 240 14.84 1.78 -1.31
N PHE A 241 15.17 1.55 -2.58
CA PHE A 241 15.54 2.57 -3.54
C PHE A 241 14.60 2.49 -4.75
N ASP A 242 14.09 3.64 -5.18
CA ASP A 242 13.29 3.73 -6.42
C ASP A 242 14.15 3.45 -7.65
N GLN A 243 15.45 3.79 -7.57
CA GLN A 243 16.45 3.48 -8.57
C GLN A 243 17.83 3.35 -7.92
N ALA A 244 18.53 2.25 -8.22
CA ALA A 244 19.92 2.02 -7.81
C ALA A 244 20.75 1.55 -9.00
N TYR A 245 22.05 1.83 -8.97
CA TYR A 245 23.00 1.51 -10.03
C TYR A 245 24.12 0.61 -9.52
N SER A 246 24.99 0.12 -10.40
CA SER A 246 26.08 -0.78 -10.02
C SER A 246 27.11 -0.14 -9.06
N TYR A 247 27.08 1.18 -8.94
CA TYR A 247 27.88 2.02 -8.05
C TYR A 247 27.09 3.26 -7.61
N ASN A 248 27.57 3.94 -6.56
CA ASN A 248 27.04 5.22 -6.08
C ASN A 248 28.19 6.03 -5.46
N SER A 249 27.99 7.31 -5.17
CA SER A 249 28.95 8.07 -4.37
C SER A 249 29.03 7.50 -2.95
N VAL A 250 30.22 7.56 -2.36
CA VAL A 250 30.46 7.11 -0.99
C VAL A 250 31.21 8.18 -0.24
N LYS A 251 30.75 8.50 0.97
CA LYS A 251 31.49 9.31 1.93
C LYS A 251 31.59 8.54 3.24
N LEU A 252 32.81 8.42 3.72
CA LEU A 252 33.20 7.53 4.80
C LEU A 252 34.09 8.30 5.78
N ALA A 253 33.88 8.13 7.08
CA ALA A 253 34.83 8.50 8.12
C ALA A 253 35.40 7.24 8.80
N ILE A 254 36.73 7.22 8.96
CA ILE A 254 37.48 6.23 9.75
C ILE A 254 38.42 7.02 10.63
N ASP A 255 38.25 6.92 11.95
CA ASP A 255 38.95 7.74 12.93
C ASP A 255 38.84 9.24 12.55
N ASP A 256 39.97 9.93 12.41
CA ASP A 256 40.05 11.34 12.02
C ASP A 256 40.10 11.58 10.50
N GLN A 257 39.93 10.53 9.68
CA GLN A 257 40.05 10.63 8.22
C GLN A 257 38.70 10.53 7.50
N VAL A 258 38.47 11.44 6.55
CA VAL A 258 37.32 11.39 5.65
C VAL A 258 37.77 11.00 4.24
N LEU A 259 37.17 9.94 3.72
CA LEU A 259 37.37 9.39 2.38
C LEU A 259 36.12 9.64 1.53
N LYS A 260 36.31 9.82 0.22
CA LYS A 260 35.23 10.07 -0.73
C LYS A 260 35.47 9.33 -2.04
N LEU A 261 34.40 8.73 -2.56
CA LEU A 261 34.32 8.20 -3.92
C LEU A 261 33.20 8.93 -4.63
N THR A 262 33.50 9.54 -5.77
CA THR A 262 32.52 10.18 -6.65
C THR A 262 32.63 9.53 -8.02
N PRO A 263 31.55 8.93 -8.56
CA PRO A 263 31.56 8.40 -9.92
C PRO A 263 31.66 9.52 -10.96
N ASP A 264 32.31 9.24 -12.09
CA ASP A 264 32.59 10.27 -13.11
C ASP A 264 31.34 10.66 -13.94
N ASP A 265 30.36 9.76 -14.11
CA ASP A 265 28.99 10.04 -14.62
C ASP A 265 28.13 8.75 -14.52
N TYR A 266 26.80 8.86 -14.62
CA TYR A 266 25.87 7.74 -14.79
C TYR A 266 25.43 7.55 -16.26
N VAL A 267 25.96 8.34 -17.21
CA VAL A 267 25.52 8.30 -18.62
C VAL A 267 25.71 6.92 -19.24
N GLY A 268 24.58 6.28 -19.58
CA GLY A 268 24.54 4.97 -20.23
C GLY A 268 24.44 3.77 -19.27
N GLU A 269 24.48 4.00 -17.96
CA GLU A 269 24.35 2.94 -16.97
C GLU A 269 22.93 2.38 -16.90
N LYS A 270 22.85 1.06 -16.72
CA LYS A 270 21.57 0.38 -16.48
C LYS A 270 21.33 0.30 -14.97
N PRO A 271 20.12 0.64 -14.50
CA PRO A 271 19.74 0.37 -13.12
C PRO A 271 19.91 -1.11 -12.79
N LEU A 272 20.20 -1.42 -11.53
CA LEU A 272 20.34 -2.79 -11.01
C LEU A 272 19.08 -3.64 -11.25
N GLY A 273 17.93 -2.97 -11.39
CA GLY A 273 16.64 -3.61 -11.53
C GLY A 273 16.18 -4.23 -10.22
N ARG A 274 15.22 -5.15 -10.29
CA ARG A 274 14.61 -5.71 -9.09
C ARG A 274 15.55 -6.66 -8.36
N GLY A 275 15.52 -6.55 -7.04
CA GLY A 275 16.07 -7.56 -6.16
C GLY A 275 16.74 -6.96 -4.94
N PHE A 276 17.39 -7.84 -4.21
CA PHE A 276 18.24 -7.50 -3.09
C PHE A 276 19.67 -7.39 -3.61
N PHE A 277 20.33 -6.30 -3.27
CA PHE A 277 21.70 -6.06 -3.67
C PHE A 277 22.51 -5.59 -2.47
N SER A 278 23.78 -5.97 -2.48
CA SER A 278 24.76 -5.49 -1.52
C SER A 278 25.74 -4.59 -2.24
N TYR A 279 25.84 -3.33 -1.79
CA TYR A 279 27.00 -2.52 -2.09
C TYR A 279 28.14 -2.94 -1.17
N LEU A 280 29.14 -3.59 -1.77
CA LEU A 280 30.37 -3.94 -1.12
C LEU A 280 31.26 -2.70 -1.12
N ILE A 281 31.42 -2.07 0.05
CA ILE A 281 32.26 -0.89 0.21
C ILE A 281 33.55 -1.28 0.90
N GLY A 282 34.67 -1.00 0.23
CA GLY A 282 36.02 -1.33 0.68
C GLY A 282 36.94 -0.11 0.68
N VAL A 283 38.01 -0.22 1.47
CA VAL A 283 39.15 0.70 1.47
C VAL A 283 40.31 -0.04 0.84
N GLU A 284 40.71 0.37 -0.37
CA GLU A 284 41.82 -0.26 -1.09
C GLU A 284 43.17 0.27 -0.60
N ASP A 285 43.23 1.56 -0.27
CA ASP A 285 44.41 2.22 0.24
C ASP A 285 44.01 3.43 1.10
N LEU A 286 44.14 3.30 2.41
CA LEU A 286 43.79 4.36 3.36
C LEU A 286 44.71 5.59 3.22
N ALA A 287 46.01 5.38 3.03
CA ALA A 287 46.99 6.46 2.93
C ALA A 287 46.73 7.35 1.71
N ASN A 288 46.31 6.75 0.61
CA ASN A 288 45.94 7.44 -0.63
C ASN A 288 44.43 7.71 -0.75
N LYS A 289 43.64 7.43 0.29
CA LYS A 289 42.18 7.65 0.35
C LYS A 289 41.39 6.97 -0.78
N LYS A 290 41.85 5.80 -1.22
CA LYS A 290 41.27 5.04 -2.32
C LYS A 290 40.17 4.09 -1.81
N LEU A 291 38.97 4.27 -2.33
CA LEU A 291 37.78 3.46 -2.03
C LEU A 291 37.36 2.60 -3.22
N SER A 292 36.60 1.54 -2.92
CA SER A 292 35.92 0.71 -3.92
C SER A 292 34.45 0.57 -3.56
N ILE A 293 33.58 0.57 -4.57
CA ILE A 293 32.18 0.17 -4.46
C ILE A 293 31.85 -0.82 -5.58
N LYS A 294 31.13 -1.89 -5.24
CA LYS A 294 30.56 -2.81 -6.22
C LYS A 294 29.22 -3.32 -5.74
N ALA A 295 28.22 -3.30 -6.61
CA ALA A 295 26.98 -4.01 -6.39
C ALA A 295 27.12 -5.51 -6.71
N ILE A 296 26.59 -6.34 -5.82
CA ILE A 296 26.30 -7.75 -6.11
C ILE A 296 24.82 -7.99 -5.87
N GLN A 297 24.20 -8.85 -6.68
CA GLN A 297 22.86 -9.34 -6.41
C GLN A 297 22.93 -10.39 -5.30
N ASP A 298 22.16 -10.20 -4.25
CA ASP A 298 21.96 -11.18 -3.20
C ASP A 298 20.96 -12.25 -3.70
N LYS A 299 21.21 -13.52 -3.35
CA LYS A 299 20.35 -14.65 -3.73
C LYS A 299 19.18 -14.79 -2.78
#